data_AF-A0AAT9EMW8-F1
#
_entry.id   AF-A0AAT9EMW8-F1
#
_cell.length_a   1.000
_cell.length_b   1.000
_cell.length_c   1.000
_cell.angle_alpha   90.00
_cell.angle_beta   90.00
_cell.angle_gamma   90.00
#
_symmetry.space_group_name_H-M   'P 1'
#
loop_
_entity.id
_entity.type
_entity.pdbx_description
1 polymer ?
#
loop_
_entity_poly.entity_id
_entity_poly.type
_entity_poly.pdbx_seq_one_letter_code
_entity_poly.pdbx_strand_id
1 'polypeptide(L)'
;MNIRDTISTKMKPGLSPVQLFELTQPDPRVDALLPLVTGKTPNQIVDAVYSRKLTLGKLELIRQDLTHNRTHTNINRLIAASVGLAISILKEGIE
;
A
#
# COMPACT_ATOMS: atom_id res chain seq x y z
N MET A 1 -1.02 -10.41 20.86
CA MET A 1 -1.82 -10.40 19.61
C MET A 1 -0.91 -10.92 18.51
N ASN A 2 -1.16 -12.14 18.03
CA ASN A 2 -0.18 -12.91 17.25
C ASN A 2 -0.43 -12.68 15.75
N ILE A 3 0.63 -12.61 14.93
CA ILE A 3 0.57 -12.22 13.49
C ILE A 3 -0.35 -13.15 12.68
N ARG A 4 -0.59 -14.39 13.14
CA ARG A 4 -1.53 -15.34 12.55
C ARG A 4 -3.00 -14.89 12.61
N ASP A 5 -3.38 -14.13 13.64
CA ASP A 5 -4.78 -13.73 13.86
C ASP A 5 -5.22 -12.62 12.89
N THR A 6 -4.28 -11.82 12.37
CA THR A 6 -4.58 -10.75 11.41
C THR A 6 -4.82 -11.28 9.99
N ILE A 7 -4.22 -12.42 9.61
CA ILE A 7 -4.46 -13.05 8.31
C ILE A 7 -5.81 -13.80 8.31
N SER A 8 -6.21 -14.35 9.47
CA SER A 8 -7.43 -15.14 9.61
C SER A 8 -8.74 -14.33 9.56
N THR A 9 -8.70 -13.00 9.72
CA THR A 9 -9.92 -12.17 9.80
C THR A 9 -10.44 -11.69 8.45
N LYS A 10 -9.70 -11.88 7.35
CA LYS A 10 -10.17 -11.53 6.00
C LYS A 10 -10.61 -12.71 5.14
N MET A 11 -10.35 -13.96 5.54
CA MET A 11 -10.86 -15.13 4.84
C MET A 11 -12.13 -15.62 5.51
N LYS A 12 -13.29 -15.10 5.08
CA LYS A 12 -14.56 -15.75 5.35
C LYS A 12 -14.53 -17.14 4.72
N PRO A 13 -14.74 -18.22 5.48
CA PRO A 13 -14.86 -19.55 4.89
C PRO A 13 -16.08 -19.53 3.94
N GLY A 14 -15.86 -19.81 2.66
CA GLY A 14 -16.93 -19.89 1.66
C GLY A 14 -16.96 -18.81 0.56
N LEU A 15 -15.94 -17.95 0.45
CA LEU A 15 -15.82 -17.10 -0.74
C LEU A 15 -15.51 -17.95 -1.98
N SER A 16 -16.32 -17.81 -3.02
CA SER A 16 -16.08 -18.51 -4.29
C SER A 16 -14.77 -18.00 -4.92
N PRO A 17 -14.09 -18.80 -5.76
CA PRO A 17 -12.88 -18.35 -6.46
C PRO A 17 -13.06 -17.03 -7.22
N VAL A 18 -14.27 -16.76 -7.72
CA VAL A 18 -14.63 -15.49 -8.39
C VAL A 18 -14.63 -14.31 -7.42
N GLN A 19 -15.19 -14.49 -6.21
CA GLN A 19 -15.20 -13.44 -5.19
C GLN A 19 -13.79 -13.17 -4.65
N LEU A 20 -12.96 -14.20 -4.52
CA LEU A 20 -11.54 -14.04 -4.17
C LEU A 20 -10.77 -13.30 -5.27
N PHE A 21 -11.07 -13.60 -6.54
CA PHE A 21 -10.48 -12.91 -7.68
C PHE A 21 -10.79 -11.42 -7.64
N GLU A 22 -12.05 -11.01 -7.45
CA GLU A 22 -12.45 -9.60 -7.35
C GLU A 22 -11.73 -8.86 -6.22
N LEU A 23 -11.52 -9.51 -5.07
CA LEU A 23 -10.86 -8.91 -3.90
C LEU A 23 -9.35 -8.75 -4.04
N THR A 24 -8.73 -9.40 -5.03
CA THR A 24 -7.29 -9.41 -5.27
C THR A 24 -6.91 -8.68 -6.56
N GLN A 25 -7.87 -7.99 -7.19
CA GLN A 25 -7.59 -7.19 -8.38
C GLN A 25 -6.86 -5.89 -8.01
N PRO A 26 -5.96 -5.41 -8.88
CA PRO A 26 -5.37 -4.08 -8.75
C PRO A 26 -6.44 -3.00 -8.61
N ASP A 27 -6.28 -2.12 -7.63
CA ASP A 27 -7.19 -1.01 -7.40
C ASP A 27 -6.93 0.09 -8.46
N PRO A 28 -7.93 0.45 -9.29
CA PRO A 28 -7.75 1.47 -10.34
C PRO A 28 -7.44 2.86 -9.77
N ARG A 29 -7.80 3.13 -8.50
CA ARG A 29 -7.45 4.39 -7.84
C ARG A 29 -5.95 4.47 -7.56
N VAL A 30 -5.28 3.34 -7.38
CA VAL A 30 -3.83 3.29 -7.16
C VAL A 30 -3.07 3.59 -8.45
N ASP A 31 -3.61 3.27 -9.62
CA ASP A 31 -2.98 3.62 -10.90
C ASP A 31 -2.80 5.14 -11.06
N ALA A 32 -3.76 5.93 -10.61
CA ALA A 32 -3.66 7.39 -10.61
C ALA A 32 -2.64 7.93 -9.58
N LEU A 33 -2.32 7.15 -8.54
CA LEU A 33 -1.42 7.55 -7.45
C LEU A 33 0.02 7.08 -7.66
N LEU A 34 0.24 5.98 -8.39
CA LEU A 34 1.56 5.39 -8.61
C LEU A 34 2.58 6.38 -9.21
N PRO A 35 2.25 7.24 -10.18
CA PRO A 35 3.20 8.23 -10.69
C PRO A 35 3.71 9.20 -9.62
N LEU A 36 2.96 9.40 -8.54
CA LEU A 36 3.34 10.29 -7.44
C LEU A 36 4.36 9.68 -6.48
N VAL A 37 4.63 8.37 -6.57
CA VAL A 37 5.56 7.67 -5.67
C VAL A 37 6.61 6.83 -6.41
N THR A 38 6.36 6.52 -7.69
CA THR A 38 7.27 5.70 -8.51
C THR A 38 8.60 6.42 -8.70
N GLY A 39 9.70 5.73 -8.40
CA GLY A 39 11.06 6.27 -8.53
C GLY A 39 11.44 7.34 -7.50
N LYS A 40 10.55 7.64 -6.54
CA LYS A 40 10.83 8.62 -5.49
C LYS A 40 11.44 7.97 -4.26
N THR A 41 12.33 8.70 -3.60
CA THR A 41 12.86 8.29 -2.30
C THR A 41 11.80 8.47 -1.20
N PRO A 42 11.94 7.78 -0.05
CA PRO A 42 11.03 7.95 1.08
C PRO A 42 10.86 9.42 1.48
N ASN A 43 11.94 10.19 1.58
CA ASN A 43 11.88 11.61 1.95
C ASN A 43 11.10 12.46 0.92
N GLN A 44 11.28 12.20 -0.38
CA GLN A 44 10.49 12.89 -1.41
C GLN A 44 8.98 12.57 -1.33
N ILE A 45 8.63 11.36 -0.88
CA ILE A 45 7.25 10.95 -0.65
C ILE A 45 6.69 11.67 0.59
N VAL A 46 7.47 11.76 1.67
CA VAL A 46 7.15 12.51 2.89
C VAL A 46 6.90 14.00 2.55
N ASP A 47 7.79 14.62 1.79
CA ASP A 47 7.66 16.01 1.33
C ASP A 47 6.38 16.23 0.52
N ALA A 48 5.99 15.25 -0.30
CA ALA A 48 4.74 15.31 -1.05
C ALA A 48 3.50 15.24 -0.14
N VAL A 49 3.59 14.56 1.01
CA VAL A 49 2.53 14.56 2.03
C VAL A 49 2.47 15.90 2.76
N TYR A 50 3.62 16.44 3.19
CA TYR A 50 3.66 17.77 3.82
C TYR A 50 3.18 18.88 2.88
N SER A 51 3.47 18.75 1.58
CA SER A 51 2.97 19.64 0.53
C SER A 51 1.51 19.40 0.15
N ARG A 52 0.80 18.51 0.86
CA ARG A 52 -0.61 18.12 0.62
C ARG A 52 -0.92 17.55 -0.76
N LYS A 53 0.10 17.12 -1.52
CA LYS A 53 -0.05 16.45 -2.83
C LYS A 53 -0.47 14.98 -2.64
N LEU A 54 -0.06 14.40 -1.51
CA LEU A 54 -0.42 13.06 -1.05
C LEU A 54 -0.97 13.13 0.38
N THR A 55 -1.63 12.06 0.80
CA THR A 55 -2.09 11.90 2.19
C THR A 55 -1.62 10.55 2.72
N LEU A 56 -1.51 10.42 4.04
CA LEU A 56 -1.14 9.16 4.68
C LEU A 56 -2.07 8.01 4.25
N GLY A 57 -3.38 8.27 4.17
CA GLY A 57 -4.36 7.27 3.70
C GLY A 57 -4.14 6.82 2.25
N LYS A 58 -3.70 7.72 1.36
CA LYS A 58 -3.33 7.36 -0.02
C LYS A 58 -2.06 6.51 -0.06
N LEU A 59 -1.08 6.78 0.82
CA LEU A 59 0.13 5.94 0.92
C LEU A 59 -0.19 4.54 1.45
N GLU A 60 -1.05 4.43 2.47
CA GLU A 60 -1.54 3.14 3.00
C GLU A 60 -2.26 2.34 1.91
N LEU A 61 -3.10 3.00 1.10
CA LEU A 61 -3.78 2.37 -0.03
C LEU A 61 -2.81 1.82 -1.08
N ILE A 62 -1.83 2.63 -1.50
CA ILE A 62 -0.78 2.21 -2.45
C ILE A 62 -0.02 1.00 -1.89
N ARG A 63 0.41 1.06 -0.62
CA ARG A 63 1.15 -0.04 0.01
C ARG A 63 0.34 -1.32 0.04
N GLN A 64 -0.94 -1.25 0.41
CA GLN A 64 -1.81 -2.42 0.46
C GLN A 64 -1.97 -3.05 -0.93
N ASP A 65 -2.27 -2.24 -1.95
CA ASP A 65 -2.49 -2.69 -3.33
C ASP A 65 -1.23 -3.34 -3.93
N LEU A 66 -0.07 -2.70 -3.79
CA LEU A 66 1.20 -3.24 -4.28
C LEU A 66 1.61 -4.54 -3.59
N THR A 67 1.20 -4.76 -2.35
CA THR A 67 1.57 -5.94 -1.56
C THR A 67 0.64 -7.12 -1.82
N HIS A 68 -0.66 -6.88 -2.04
CA HIS A 68 -1.68 -7.94 -2.04
C HIS A 68 -2.40 -8.13 -3.37
N ASN A 69 -2.51 -7.08 -4.19
CA ASN A 69 -3.40 -7.06 -5.35
C ASN A 69 -2.65 -7.02 -6.69
N ARG A 70 -1.36 -6.70 -6.66
CA ARG A 70 -0.52 -6.65 -7.87
C ARG A 70 0.49 -7.79 -7.92
N THR A 71 0.94 -8.09 -9.14
CA THR A 71 2.06 -8.99 -9.37
C THR A 71 3.31 -8.53 -8.60
N HIS A 72 3.96 -9.47 -7.92
CA HIS A 72 5.16 -9.20 -7.11
C HIS A 72 6.42 -9.02 -7.97
N THR A 73 6.46 -7.95 -8.75
CA THR A 73 7.65 -7.53 -9.49
C THR A 73 8.65 -6.84 -8.55
N ASN A 74 9.94 -6.82 -8.92
CA ASN A 74 10.97 -6.11 -8.15
C ASN A 74 10.64 -4.61 -8.02
N ILE A 75 10.05 -4.01 -9.06
CA ILE A 75 9.61 -2.62 -9.06
C ILE A 75 8.50 -2.39 -8.04
N ASN A 76 7.45 -3.23 -8.04
CA ASN A 76 6.34 -3.10 -7.08
C ASN A 76 6.82 -3.28 -5.63
N ARG A 77 7.75 -4.22 -5.39
CA ARG A 77 8.37 -4.42 -4.07
C ARG A 77 9.17 -3.20 -3.63
N LEU A 78 9.97 -2.61 -4.53
CA LEU A 78 10.75 -1.41 -4.25
C LEU A 78 9.87 -0.20 -3.93
N ILE A 79 8.79 0.00 -4.69
CA ILE A 79 7.83 1.08 -4.45
C ILE A 79 7.13 0.84 -3.10
N ALA A 80 6.64 -0.38 -2.84
CA ALA A 80 5.98 -0.72 -1.58
C ALA A 80 6.90 -0.50 -0.36
N ALA A 81 8.18 -0.87 -0.47
CA ALA A 81 9.18 -0.63 0.57
C ALA A 81 9.42 0.87 0.81
N SER A 82 9.59 1.65 -0.27
CA SER A 82 9.82 3.10 -0.18
C SER A 82 8.63 3.84 0.43
N VAL A 83 7.41 3.47 0.01
CA VAL A 83 6.15 3.97 0.58
C VAL A 83 6.02 3.54 2.04
N GLY A 84 6.39 2.30 2.39
CA GLY A 84 6.37 1.79 3.75
C GLY A 84 7.28 2.59 4.69
N LEU A 85 8.50 2.89 4.25
CA LEU A 85 9.44 3.74 5.01
C LEU A 85 8.90 5.16 5.18
N ALA A 86 8.32 5.75 4.12
CA ALA A 86 7.70 7.07 4.22
C ALA A 86 6.54 7.10 5.21
N ILE A 87 5.71 6.05 5.25
CA ILE A 87 4.63 5.89 6.24
C ILE A 87 5.21 5.82 7.66
N SER A 88 6.28 5.06 7.89
CA SER A 88 6.93 4.99 9.21
C SER A 88 7.42 6.35 9.67
N ILE A 89 8.17 7.07 8.82
CA ILE A 89 8.66 8.42 9.12
C ILE A 89 7.51 9.37 9.49
N LEU A 90 6.42 9.34 8.71
CA LEU A 90 5.26 10.19 8.97
C LEU A 90 4.54 9.85 10.27
N LYS A 91 4.53 8.57 10.69
CA LYS A 91 3.88 8.16 11.94
C LYS A 91 4.75 8.46 13.15
N GLU A 92 6.06 8.27 13.05
CA GLU A 92 7.02 8.58 14.12
C GLU A 92 7.17 10.10 14.34
N GLY A 93 7.05 10.91 13.29
CA GLY A 93 7.09 12.38 13.41
C GLY A 93 5.80 13.05 13.90
N ILE A 94 4.77 12.29 14.28
CA ILE A 94 3.49 12.79 14.83
C ILE A 94 3.41 12.57 16.37
N GLU A 95 4.35 11.83 16.96
CA GLU A 95 4.56 11.75 18.43
C GLU A 95 5.38 12.92 18.96
#